data_AF-A0A2P2NJX6-F1
#
_entry.id   AF-A0A2P2NJX6-F1
#
_cell.length_a   1.000
_cell.length_b   1.000
_cell.length_c   1.000
_cell.angle_alpha   90.00
_cell.angle_beta   90.00
_cell.angle_gamma   90.00
#
_symmetry.space_group_name_H-M   'P 1'
#
loop_
_entity.id
_entity.type
_entity.pdbx_description
1 polymer ?
#
loop_
_entity_poly.entity_id
_entity_poly.type
_entity_poly.pdbx_seq_one_letter_code
_entity_poly.pdbx_strand_id
1 'polypeptide(L)'
;MGISPYGVNFAVGGATAINHAFFVKNNITMDTTPESMQTQLIWFNEYLKRQGCEGSVSSSLECKAAFEDALIWVGEMGINDYGYVTGSPVPSTTVQKLAISSLVAFLQVTTVLFFLGLGARWF
;
A
#
# COMPACT_ATOMS: atom_id res chain seq x y z
N MET A 1 -1.71 9.12 -8.45
CA MET A 1 -1.88 7.94 -9.32
C MET A 1 -1.42 8.30 -10.73
N GLY A 2 -0.53 7.50 -11.31
CA GLY A 2 -0.11 7.64 -12.71
C GLY A 2 -0.57 6.42 -13.52
N ILE A 3 -1.17 6.65 -14.69
CA ILE A 3 -1.57 5.60 -15.63
C ILE A 3 -0.66 5.69 -16.85
N SER A 4 -0.11 4.55 -17.28
CA SER A 4 0.68 4.42 -18.51
C SER A 4 0.12 3.30 -19.37
N PRO A 5 0.47 3.23 -20.67
CA PRO A 5 0.04 2.13 -21.55
C PRO A 5 0.47 0.74 -21.08
N TYR A 6 1.48 0.67 -20.19
CA TYR A 6 2.13 -0.57 -19.77
C TYR A 6 1.98 -0.87 -18.27
N GLY A 7 1.23 -0.06 -17.53
CA GLY A 7 1.08 -0.25 -16.09
C GLY A 7 0.51 0.94 -15.34
N VAL A 8 0.22 0.71 -14.06
CA VAL A 8 -0.38 1.68 -13.15
C VAL A 8 0.49 1.83 -11.90
N ASN A 9 0.77 3.07 -11.51
CA ASN A 9 1.57 3.38 -10.35
C ASN A 9 0.73 4.04 -9.23
N PHE A 10 0.68 3.36 -8.09
CA PHE A 10 0.00 3.81 -6.87
C PHE A 10 0.96 4.42 -5.84
N ALA A 11 2.27 4.28 -6.02
CA ALA A 11 3.27 4.80 -5.10
C ALA A 11 3.24 6.33 -5.06
N VAL A 12 3.42 6.86 -3.86
CA VAL A 12 3.49 8.29 -3.61
C VAL A 12 4.78 8.56 -2.83
N GLY A 13 5.62 9.46 -3.36
CA GLY A 13 6.82 9.90 -2.65
C GLY A 13 6.44 10.60 -1.36
N GLY A 14 7.09 10.24 -0.25
CA GLY A 14 6.75 10.76 1.08
C GLY A 14 5.64 9.99 1.81
N ALA A 15 4.97 9.03 1.16
CA ALA A 15 3.93 8.26 1.83
C ALA A 15 4.47 7.43 3.00
N THR A 16 3.63 7.26 4.02
CA THR A 16 3.99 6.62 5.30
C THR A 16 3.39 5.23 5.43
N ALA A 17 4.01 4.37 6.24
CA ALA A 17 3.40 3.10 6.65
C ALA A 17 2.24 3.31 7.64
N ILE A 18 2.35 4.33 8.50
CA ILE A 18 1.36 4.73 9.49
C ILE A 18 0.39 5.73 8.87
N ASN A 19 -0.89 5.70 9.25
CA ASN A 19 -1.87 6.65 8.73
C ASN A 19 -1.55 8.09 9.13
N HIS A 20 -1.75 9.02 8.19
CA HIS A 20 -1.50 10.46 8.37
C HIS A 20 -2.14 11.06 9.63
N ALA A 21 -3.32 10.55 10.03
CA ALA A 21 -4.00 10.97 11.25
C ALA A 21 -3.14 10.84 12.53
N PHE A 22 -2.18 9.89 12.56
CA PHE A 22 -1.22 9.76 13.64
C PHE A 22 -0.29 10.99 13.72
N PHE A 23 0.24 11.44 12.59
CA PHE A 23 1.16 12.57 12.50
C PHE A 23 0.46 13.87 12.88
N VAL A 24 -0.76 14.07 12.37
CA VAL A 24 -1.64 15.21 12.74
C VAL A 24 -1.90 15.21 14.25
N LYS A 25 -2.28 14.07 14.83
CA LYS A 25 -2.58 13.95 16.27
C LYS A 25 -1.37 14.26 17.16
N ASN A 26 -0.16 13.96 16.69
CA ASN A 26 1.08 14.18 17.43
C ASN A 26 1.77 15.51 17.07
N ASN A 27 1.08 16.41 16.34
CA ASN A 27 1.60 17.70 15.91
C ASN A 27 2.91 17.60 15.11
N ILE A 28 3.02 16.55 14.29
CA ILE A 28 4.15 16.33 13.38
C ILE A 28 3.83 17.03 12.06
N THR A 29 4.46 18.18 11.83
CA THR A 29 4.18 19.04 10.67
C THR A 29 5.04 18.73 9.44
N MET A 30 6.09 17.93 9.62
CA MET A 30 6.98 17.54 8.52
C MET A 30 6.31 16.55 7.55
N ASP A 31 5.30 15.83 8.02
CA ASP A 31 4.44 15.02 7.15
C ASP A 31 3.42 15.92 6.44
N THR A 32 3.72 16.30 5.21
CA THR A 32 2.81 17.04 4.32
C THR A 32 2.12 16.14 3.30
N THR A 33 2.37 14.83 3.34
CA THR A 33 1.87 13.86 2.36
C THR A 33 0.80 13.00 3.04
N PRO A 34 -0.50 13.32 2.86
CA PRO A 34 -1.57 12.65 3.59
C PRO A 34 -1.75 11.18 3.19
N GLU A 35 -1.12 10.74 2.09
CA GLU A 35 -1.17 9.38 1.61
C GLU A 35 -0.35 8.43 2.48
N SER A 36 -0.99 7.34 2.92
CA SER A 36 -0.33 6.22 3.59
C SER A 36 -0.34 4.96 2.72
N MET A 37 0.33 3.93 3.20
CA MET A 37 0.23 2.57 2.68
C MET A 37 -1.23 2.12 2.52
N GLN A 38 -2.10 2.47 3.48
CA GLN A 38 -3.51 2.14 3.40
C GLN A 38 -4.20 2.85 2.23
N THR A 39 -3.87 4.12 1.98
CA THR A 39 -4.37 4.86 0.81
C THR A 39 -4.00 4.16 -0.50
N GLN A 40 -2.73 3.75 -0.63
CA GLN A 40 -2.25 3.05 -1.83
C GLN A 40 -2.94 1.70 -2.04
N LEU A 41 -3.18 0.95 -0.95
CA LEU A 41 -3.92 -0.32 -0.99
C LEU A 41 -5.38 -0.12 -1.38
N ILE A 42 -6.03 0.94 -0.88
CA ILE A 42 -7.40 1.28 -1.27
C ILE A 42 -7.47 1.56 -2.77
N TRP A 43 -6.56 2.38 -3.31
CA TRP A 43 -6.53 2.67 -4.75
C TRP A 43 -6.26 1.44 -5.60
N PHE A 44 -5.36 0.56 -5.14
CA PHE A 44 -5.13 -0.73 -5.79
C PHE A 44 -6.42 -1.56 -5.84
N ASN A 45 -7.11 -1.71 -4.70
CA ASN A 45 -8.38 -2.46 -4.64
C ASN A 45 -9.49 -1.83 -5.50
N GLU A 46 -9.58 -0.50 -5.55
CA GLU A 46 -10.51 0.19 -6.44
C GLU A 46 -10.18 -0.05 -7.92
N TYR A 47 -8.89 -0.08 -8.27
CA TYR A 47 -8.44 -0.43 -9.61
C TYR A 47 -8.84 -1.87 -9.96
N LEU A 48 -8.61 -2.83 -9.07
CA LEU A 48 -9.02 -4.23 -9.26
C LEU A 48 -10.51 -4.32 -9.61
N LYS A 49 -11.37 -3.67 -8.81
CA LYS A 49 -12.82 -3.66 -9.07
C LYS A 49 -13.15 -3.11 -10.45
N ARG A 50 -12.49 -2.03 -10.89
CA ARG A 50 -12.68 -1.45 -12.22
C ARG A 50 -12.21 -2.36 -13.36
N GLN A 51 -11.27 -3.27 -13.10
CA GLN A 51 -10.82 -4.28 -14.06
C GLN A 51 -11.71 -5.53 -14.09
N GLY A 52 -12.90 -5.50 -13.47
CA GLY A 52 -13.80 -6.65 -13.42
C GLY A 52 -13.37 -7.73 -12.42
N CYS A 53 -12.47 -7.39 -11.49
CA CYS A 53 -12.13 -8.25 -10.36
C CYS A 53 -13.15 -8.03 -9.21
N GLU A 54 -14.37 -8.52 -9.39
CA GLU A 54 -15.35 -8.59 -8.30
C GLU A 54 -15.31 -9.98 -7.64
N GLY A 55 -14.98 -10.02 -6.34
CA GLY A 55 -14.89 -11.28 -5.59
C GLY A 55 -13.52 -11.97 -5.76
N SER A 56 -13.53 -13.29 -5.99
CA SER A 56 -12.29 -14.05 -6.22
C SER A 56 -11.74 -13.78 -7.61
N VAL A 57 -10.45 -13.47 -7.72
CA VAL A 57 -9.76 -13.31 -9.01
C VAL A 57 -9.89 -14.58 -9.87
N SER A 58 -9.94 -15.75 -9.23
CA SER A 58 -10.13 -17.04 -9.92
C SER A 58 -11.46 -17.21 -10.65
N SER A 59 -12.48 -16.40 -10.37
CA SER A 59 -13.80 -16.51 -11.01
C SER A 59 -14.02 -15.55 -12.18
N SER A 60 -13.16 -14.54 -12.36
CA SER A 60 -13.30 -13.55 -13.44
C SER A 60 -12.22 -13.77 -14.51
N LEU A 61 -12.65 -14.13 -15.72
CA LEU A 61 -11.76 -14.27 -16.89
C LEU A 61 -11.03 -12.97 -17.22
N GLU A 62 -11.71 -11.84 -17.07
CA GLU A 62 -11.16 -10.49 -17.29
C GLU A 62 -10.09 -10.16 -16.25
N CYS A 63 -10.35 -10.49 -14.98
CA CYS A 63 -9.38 -10.31 -13.91
C CYS A 63 -8.16 -11.21 -14.07
N LYS A 64 -8.38 -12.48 -14.45
CA LYS A 64 -7.28 -13.42 -14.72
C LYS A 64 -6.40 -12.90 -15.85
N ALA A 65 -6.98 -12.48 -16.98
CA ALA A 65 -6.23 -11.93 -18.10
C ALA A 65 -5.45 -10.67 -17.73
N ALA A 66 -6.01 -9.81 -16.86
CA ALA A 66 -5.32 -8.62 -16.37
C ALA A 66 -4.10 -8.92 -15.47
N PHE A 67 -4.05 -10.10 -14.84
CA PHE A 67 -3.01 -10.47 -13.87
C PHE A 67 -2.09 -11.63 -14.27
N GLU A 68 -2.41 -12.36 -15.35
CA GLU A 68 -1.66 -13.54 -15.78
C GLU A 68 -0.18 -13.23 -16.03
N ASP A 69 0.11 -12.09 -16.66
CA ASP A 69 1.46 -11.60 -16.94
C ASP A 69 1.82 -10.32 -16.17
N ALA A 70 1.04 -9.96 -15.15
CA ALA A 70 1.27 -8.74 -14.39
C ALA A 70 2.45 -8.88 -13.41
N LEU A 71 3.28 -7.84 -13.35
CA LEU A 71 4.28 -7.66 -12.32
C LEU A 71 3.71 -6.75 -11.23
N ILE A 72 3.69 -7.22 -9.98
CA ILE A 72 3.33 -6.38 -8.83
C ILE A 72 4.60 -6.08 -8.06
N TRP A 73 4.93 -4.79 -7.94
CA TRP A 73 6.08 -4.30 -7.22
C TRP A 73 5.64 -3.53 -5.99
N VAL A 74 6.20 -3.89 -4.83
CA VAL A 74 5.98 -3.18 -3.57
C VAL A 74 7.32 -2.62 -3.11
N GLY A 75 7.43 -1.30 -3.07
CA GLY A 75 8.64 -0.62 -2.63
C GLY A 75 8.82 -0.66 -1.11
N GLU A 76 9.94 -0.11 -0.65
CA GLU A 76 10.19 0.09 0.78
C GLU A 76 9.09 0.92 1.43
N MET A 77 8.73 0.53 2.66
CA MET A 77 7.72 1.18 3.48
C MET A 77 8.29 1.45 4.88
N GLY A 78 7.96 2.59 5.47
CA GLY A 78 8.30 2.90 6.86
C GLY A 78 9.42 3.93 7.07
N ILE A 79 10.27 4.18 6.07
CA ILE A 79 11.40 5.11 6.23
C ILE A 79 10.93 6.56 6.44
N ASN A 80 9.87 6.97 5.74
CA ASN A 80 9.29 8.30 5.90
C ASN A 80 8.72 8.50 7.31
N ASP A 81 8.16 7.45 7.91
CA ASP A 81 7.61 7.50 9.27
C ASP A 81 8.69 7.89 10.31
N TYR A 82 9.88 7.29 10.21
CA TYR A 82 11.03 7.65 11.06
C TYR A 82 11.56 9.03 10.74
N GLY A 83 11.64 9.38 9.45
CA GLY A 83 12.02 10.71 8.99
C GLY A 83 11.15 11.76 9.67
N TYR A 84 9.83 11.67 9.49
CA TYR A 84 8.85 12.64 9.96
C TYR A 84 8.82 12.83 11.47
N VAL A 85 9.06 11.79 12.26
CA VAL A 85 9.10 11.92 13.73
C VAL A 85 10.45 12.40 14.28
N THR A 86 11.47 12.58 13.44
CA THR A 86 12.80 12.98 13.90
C THR A 86 12.74 14.33 14.63
N GLY A 87 13.27 14.37 15.86
CA GLY A 87 13.23 15.56 16.72
C GLY A 87 11.90 15.77 17.46
N SER A 88 10.90 14.91 17.26
CA SER A 88 9.64 14.96 18.00
C SER A 88 9.70 14.16 19.32
N PRO A 89 8.74 14.37 20.25
CA PRO A 89 8.60 13.54 21.46
C PRO A 89 8.15 12.09 21.19
N VAL A 90 7.79 11.74 19.96
CA VAL A 90 7.30 10.40 19.61
C VAL A 90 8.44 9.39 19.68
N PRO A 91 8.34 8.33 20.52
CA PRO A 91 9.37 7.31 20.57
C PRO A 91 9.47 6.53 19.26
N SER A 92 10.70 6.22 18.83
CA SER A 92 10.95 5.35 17.66
C SER A 92 10.30 3.97 17.80
N THR A 93 10.16 3.47 19.03
CA THR A 93 9.47 2.20 19.32
C THR A 93 7.97 2.25 19.03
N THR A 94 7.34 3.42 19.16
CA THR A 94 5.93 3.62 18.77
C THR A 94 5.80 3.54 17.25
N VAL A 95 6.69 4.22 16.52
CA VAL A 95 6.74 4.17 15.05
C VAL A 95 6.99 2.75 14.58
N GLN A 96 7.96 2.05 15.16
CA GLN A 96 8.26 0.66 14.84
C GLN A 96 7.04 -0.25 14.98
N LYS A 97 6.34 -0.19 16.13
CA LYS A 97 5.16 -1.02 16.39
C LYS A 97 4.03 -0.76 15.40
N LEU A 98 3.74 0.51 15.13
CA LEU A 98 2.67 0.89 14.21
C LEU A 98 3.02 0.51 12.77
N ALA A 99 4.25 0.77 12.32
CA ALA A 99 4.70 0.41 10.98
C ALA A 99 4.67 -1.12 10.76
N ILE A 100 5.13 -1.91 11.73
CA ILE A 100 5.04 -3.38 11.67
C ILE A 100 3.57 -3.82 11.60
N SER A 101 2.69 -3.24 12.42
CA SER A 101 1.27 -3.57 12.39
C SER A 101 0.63 -3.26 11.03
N SER A 102 0.95 -2.11 10.43
CA SER A 102 0.49 -1.73 9.08
C SER A 102 0.99 -2.70 8.03
N LEU A 103 2.29 -3.05 8.06
CA LEU A 103 2.91 -4.00 7.14
C LEU A 103 2.29 -5.38 7.22
N VAL A 104 2.08 -5.89 8.43
CA VAL A 104 1.42 -7.19 8.65
C VAL A 104 0.00 -7.17 8.09
N ALA A 105 -0.77 -6.11 8.34
CA ALA A 105 -2.13 -5.97 7.80
C ALA A 105 -2.12 -5.90 6.26
N PHE A 106 -1.19 -5.13 5.68
CA PHE A 106 -1.02 -5.05 4.23
C PHE A 106 -0.70 -6.42 3.63
N LEU A 107 0.27 -7.13 4.20
CA LEU A 107 0.68 -8.47 3.76
C LEU A 107 -0.45 -9.49 3.92
N GLN A 108 -1.28 -9.41 4.96
CA GLN A 108 -2.43 -10.29 5.09
C GLN A 108 -3.43 -10.09 3.96
N VAL A 109 -3.71 -8.83 3.59
CA VAL A 109 -4.61 -8.53 2.47
C VAL A 109 -4.00 -9.01 1.16
N THR A 110 -2.71 -8.75 0.89
CA THR A 110 -2.05 -9.18 -0.35
C THR A 110 -1.80 -10.69 -0.43
N THR A 111 -1.58 -11.36 0.70
CA THR A 111 -1.44 -12.82 0.76
C THR A 111 -2.78 -13.49 0.51
N VAL A 112 -3.89 -12.94 1.00
CA VAL A 112 -5.23 -13.42 0.62
C VAL A 112 -5.45 -13.25 -0.88
N LEU A 113 -5.04 -12.11 -1.45
CA LEU A 113 -5.02 -11.91 -2.90
C LEU A 113 -4.16 -12.95 -3.64
N PHE A 114 -3.03 -13.38 -3.07
CA PHE A 114 -2.19 -14.47 -3.59
C PHE A 114 -2.90 -15.83 -3.57
N PHE A 115 -3.56 -16.18 -2.46
CA PHE A 115 -4.34 -17.42 -2.36
C PHE A 115 -5.55 -17.47 -3.30
N LEU A 116 -6.06 -16.29 -3.70
CA LEU A 116 -7.12 -16.19 -4.71
C LEU A 116 -6.61 -16.32 -6.16
N GLY A 117 -5.33 -16.65 -6.35
CA GLY A 117 -4.79 -17.13 -7.62
C GLY A 117 -4.35 -16.04 -8.59
N LEU A 118 -3.92 -14.88 -8.10
CA LEU A 118 -3.22 -13.90 -8.94
C LEU A 118 -1.92 -14.54 -9.45
N GLY A 119 -1.83 -14.81 -10.77
CA GLY A 119 -0.62 -15.29 -11.44
C GLY A 119 0.55 -14.31 -11.43
N ALA A 120 0.39 -13.17 -10.75
CA ALA A 120 1.39 -12.13 -10.66
C ALA A 120 2.65 -12.59 -9.91
N ARG A 121 3.80 -12.20 -10.45
CA ARG A 121 5.10 -12.43 -9.83
C ARG A 121 5.45 -11.24 -8.93
N TRP A 122 5.92 -11.53 -7.71
CA TRP A 122 6.38 -10.55 -6.73
C TRP A 122 7.92 -10.57 -6.66
N PHE A 123 8.54 -9.40 -6.48
CA PHE A 123 9.97 -9.25 -6.19
C PHE A 123 10.15 -8.45 -4.91
#